data_AF-A0A519ZBK1-F1
#
_entry.id   AF-A0A519ZBK1-F1
#
_cell.length_a   1.000
_cell.length_b   1.000
_cell.length_c   1.000
_cell.angle_alpha   90.00
_cell.angle_beta   90.00
_cell.angle_gamma   90.00
#
_symmetry.space_group_name_H-M   'P 1'
#
loop_
_entity.id
_entity.type
_entity.pdbx_description
1 polymer ?
#
loop_
_entity_poly.entity_id
_entity_poly.type
_entity_poly.pdbx_seq_one_letter_code
_entity_poly.pdbx_strand_id
1 'polypeptide(L)' 'MIDLICATRLTSEEFWGRAALGLSLRRMAHDDRLRPRVFFENSRGLPALYNERIVAADAAPVLAFIHDDVWLDDYF' A
#
# COMPACT_ATOMS: atom_id res chain seq x y z
N MET A 1 8.30 0.12 11.91
CA MET A 1 7.43 -0.58 10.95
C MET A 1 6.24 0.31 10.62
N ILE A 2 5.92 0.41 9.35
CA ILE A 2 4.84 1.24 8.79
C ILE A 2 3.99 0.32 7.91
N ASP A 3 2.69 0.19 8.19
CA ASP A 3 1.77 -0.40 7.21
C ASP A 3 1.48 0.68 6.14
N LEU A 4 1.80 0.38 4.89
CA LEU A 4 1.45 1.21 3.73
C LEU A 4 0.16 0.64 3.13
N ILE A 5 -0.96 1.34 3.34
CA ILE A 5 -2.29 0.85 2.98
C ILE A 5 -2.75 1.52 1.68
N CYS A 6 -2.92 0.71 0.64
CA CYS A 6 -3.40 1.16 -0.66
C CYS A 6 -4.60 0.32 -1.09
N ALA A 7 -5.62 0.96 -1.65
CA ALA A 7 -6.73 0.28 -2.30
C ALA A 7 -6.81 0.77 -3.74
N THR A 8 -6.64 -0.14 -4.69
CA THR A 8 -6.53 0.16 -6.12
C THR A 8 -7.60 -0.57 -6.91
N ARG A 9 -8.05 0.01 -8.02
CA ARG A 9 -8.92 -0.68 -8.98
C ARG A 9 -8.16 -1.68 -9.87
N LEU A 10 -6.84 -1.64 -9.85
CA LEU A 10 -5.98 -2.50 -10.66
C LEU A 10 -5.96 -3.93 -10.12
N THR A 11 -5.74 -4.89 -11.01
CA THR A 11 -5.31 -6.24 -10.64
C THR A 11 -3.95 -6.21 -9.96
N SER A 12 -3.59 -7.30 -9.27
CA SER A 12 -2.25 -7.44 -8.68
C SER A 12 -1.16 -7.30 -9.74
N GLU A 13 -1.30 -7.98 -10.89
CA GLU A 13 -0.34 -7.91 -11.98
C GLU A 13 -0.15 -6.47 -12.49
N GLU A 14 -1.25 -5.76 -12.74
CA GLU A 14 -1.19 -4.37 -13.20
C GLU A 14 -0.59 -3.45 -12.14
N PHE A 15 -0.93 -3.61 -10.87
CA PHE A 15 -0.36 -2.79 -9.81
C PHE A 15 1.16 -2.93 -9.76
N TRP A 16 1.67 -4.17 -9.73
CA TRP A 16 3.12 -4.42 -9.68
C TRP A 16 3.85 -4.15 -11.00
N GLY A 17 3.11 -4.12 -12.12
CA GLY A 17 3.64 -3.90 -13.46
C GLY A 17 3.65 -2.44 -13.89
N ARG A 18 2.69 -1.61 -13.45
CA ARG A 18 2.52 -0.23 -13.95
C ARG A 18 2.14 0.84 -12.94
N ALA A 19 1.65 0.51 -11.74
CA ALA A 19 1.29 1.55 -10.76
C ALA A 19 2.56 2.22 -10.21
N ALA A 20 2.53 3.54 -10.04
CA ALA A 20 3.66 4.30 -9.49
C ALA A 20 4.07 3.77 -8.10
N LEU A 21 3.08 3.49 -7.24
CA LEU A 21 3.32 2.93 -5.93
C LEU A 21 3.88 1.50 -6.02
N GLY A 22 3.29 0.65 -6.87
CA GLY A 22 3.73 -0.72 -7.05
C GLY A 22 5.18 -0.82 -7.54
N LEU A 23 5.56 0.03 -8.49
CA LEU A 23 6.93 0.13 -8.97
C LEU A 23 7.88 0.64 -7.88
N SER A 24 7.46 1.64 -7.09
CA SER A 24 8.24 2.16 -5.98
C SER A 24 8.48 1.10 -4.90
N LEU A 25 7.45 0.38 -4.50
CA LEU A 25 7.54 -0.71 -3.52
C LEU A 25 8.46 -1.85 -3.98
N ARG A 26 8.49 -2.17 -5.28
CA ARG A 26 9.45 -3.13 -5.84
C ARG A 26 10.89 -2.64 -5.71
N ARG A 27 11.16 -1.35 -5.97
CA ARG A 27 12.50 -0.76 -5.78
C ARG A 27 12.92 -0.82 -4.30
N MET A 28 11.96 -0.62 -3.39
CA MET A 28 12.18 -0.58 -1.94
C MET A 28 11.98 -1.94 -1.24
N ALA A 29 11.94 -3.05 -1.97
CA ALA A 29 11.67 -4.39 -1.42
C ALA A 29 12.71 -4.87 -0.38
N HIS A 30 13.84 -4.17 -0.26
CA HIS A 30 14.89 -4.41 0.72
C HIS A 30 14.64 -3.70 2.07
N ASP A 31 13.66 -2.80 2.17
CA ASP A 31 13.34 -2.08 3.40
C ASP A 31 12.22 -2.78 4.19
N ASP A 32 12.63 -3.61 5.16
CA ASP A 32 11.72 -4.36 6.04
C ASP A 32 10.85 -3.47 6.94
N ARG A 33 11.10 -2.16 7.00
CA ARG A 33 10.25 -1.24 7.77
C ARG A 33 8.92 -1.00 7.08
N LEU A 34 8.85 -1.13 5.75
CA LEU A 34 7.64 -0.91 4.95
C LEU A 34 6.87 -2.22 4.80
N ARG A 35 5.60 -2.21 5.21
CA ARG A 35 4.69 -3.34 5.08
C ARG A 35 3.54 -2.99 4.14
N PRO A 36 3.65 -3.33 2.84
CA PRO A 36 2.57 -3.08 1.89
C PRO A 36 1.32 -3.89 2.22
N ARG A 37 0.19 -3.20 2.39
CA ARG A 37 -1.15 -3.76 2.58
C ARG A 37 -2.03 -3.29 1.42
N VAL A 38 -1.96 -4.02 0.30
CA VAL A 38 -2.62 -3.61 -0.94
C VAL A 38 -3.91 -4.40 -1.16
N PHE A 39 -5.02 -3.68 -1.36
CA PHE A 39 -6.30 -4.23 -1.76
C PHE A 39 -6.49 -4.02 -3.27
N PHE A 40 -6.33 -5.11 -4.03
CA PHE A 40 -6.49 -5.12 -5.49
C PHE A 40 -7.95 -5.19 -5.90
N GLU A 41 -8.23 -4.78 -7.15
CA GLU A 41 -9.56 -4.84 -7.78
C GLU A 41 -10.66 -4.25 -6.89
N ASN A 42 -10.31 -3.20 -6.15
CA ASN A 42 -11.15 -2.66 -5.12
C ASN A 42 -12.42 -2.03 -5.73
N SER A 43 -13.57 -2.60 -5.34
CA SER A 43 -14.91 -2.09 -5.60
C SER A 43 -15.61 -1.58 -4.34
N ARG A 44 -14.97 -1.70 -3.17
CA ARG A 44 -15.48 -1.23 -1.87
C ARG A 44 -15.07 0.22 -1.63
N GLY A 45 -15.81 0.93 -0.77
CA GLY A 45 -15.44 2.28 -0.35
C GLY A 45 -14.18 2.29 0.53
N LEU A 46 -13.31 3.29 0.33
CA LEU A 46 -12.09 3.47 1.14
C LEU A 46 -12.33 3.47 2.66
N PRO A 47 -13.40 4.09 3.19
CA PRO A 47 -13.66 4.05 4.63
C PRO A 47 -13.82 2.63 5.19
N ALA A 48 -14.39 1.70 4.42
CA ALA A 48 -14.56 0.33 4.89
C ALA A 48 -13.20 -0.38 5.03
N LEU A 49 -12.34 -0.28 4.01
CA LEU A 49 -11.01 -0.90 4.02
C LEU A 49 -10.05 -0.26 5.02
N TYR A 50 -10.07 1.07 5.12
CA TYR A 50 -9.16 1.79 6.00
C TYR A 50 -9.51 1.55 7.46
N ASN A 51 -10.78 1.56 7.83
CA ASN A 51 -11.19 1.22 9.20
C ASN A 51 -10.88 -0.25 9.55
N GLU A 52 -11.06 -1.20 8.62
CA GLU A 52 -10.62 -2.59 8.81
C GLU A 52 -9.13 -2.68 9.14
N ARG A 53 -8.29 -1.86 8.49
CA ARG A 53 -6.86 -1.82 8.80
C ARG A 53 -6.47 -1.09 10.07
N ILE A 54 -7.23 -0.05 10.46
CA ILE A 54 -7.00 0.66 11.73
C ILE A 54 -7.20 -0.27 12.92
N VAL A 55 -8.22 -1.14 12.87
CA VAL A 55 -8.57 -2.02 14.00
C VAL A 55 -7.98 -3.43 13.88
N ALA A 56 -7.17 -3.70 12.85
CA ALA A 56 -6.57 -5.01 12.64
C ALA A 56 -5.65 -5.37 13.80
N ALA A 57 -5.74 -6.61 14.30
CA ALA A 57 -4.90 -7.08 15.41
C ALA A 57 -3.40 -7.06 15.08
N ASP A 58 -3.04 -7.10 13.80
CA ASP A 58 -1.67 -7.05 13.31
C ASP A 58 -1.22 -5.65 12.85
N ALA A 59 -2.01 -4.60 13.11
CA ALA A 59 -1.71 -3.23 12.68
C ALA A 59 -0.35 -2.75 13.21
N ALA A 60 0.45 -2.14 12.32
CA ALA A 60 1.69 -1.48 12.72
C ALA A 60 1.41 -0.22 13.57
N PRO A 61 2.38 0.24 14.40
CA PRO A 61 2.23 1.48 15.17
C PRO A 61 2.02 2.74 14.32
N VAL A 62 2.40 2.69 13.04
CA VAL A 62 2.21 3.77 12.07
C VAL A 62 1.50 3.20 10.86
N LEU A 63 0.42 3.87 10.45
CA LEU A 63 -0.37 3.55 9.26
C LEU A 63 -0.28 4.74 8.29
N ALA A 64 0.03 4.48 7.03
CA ALA A 64 -0.03 5.50 5.98
C ALA A 64 -0.99 5.05 4.88
N PHE A 65 -2.08 5.80 4.71
CA PHE A 65 -3.02 5.60 3.62
C PHE A 65 -2.52 6.32 2.38
N ILE A 66 -2.37 5.58 1.29
CA ILE A 66 -1.67 6.06 0.09
C ILE A 66 -2.40 5.59 -1.17
N HIS A 67 -2.40 6.44 -2.19
CA HIS A 67 -2.93 6.11 -3.51
C HIS A 67 -1.90 5.32 -4.34
N ASP A 68 -2.39 4.59 -5.33
CA ASP A 68 -1.57 3.76 -6.23
C ASP A 68 -0.76 4.58 -7.26
N ASP A 69 -1.11 5.84 -7.45
CA ASP A 69 -0.47 6.80 -8.38
C ASP A 69 0.64 7.65 -7.73
N VAL A 70 1.03 7.34 -6.48
CA VAL A 70 2.10 8.04 -5.75
C VAL A 70 3.45 7.33 -5.93
N TRP A 71 4.52 8.11 -6.14
CA TRP A 71 5.90 7.61 -6.12
C TRP A 71 6.48 7.70 -4.71
N LEU A 72 7.28 6.70 -4.34
CA LEU A 72 8.14 6.75 -3.14
C LEU A 72 9.59 6.77 -3.59
N ASP A 73 10.34 7.74 -3.08
CA ASP A 73 11.78 7.85 -3.27
C ASP A 73 12.46 7.91 -1.90
N ASP A 74 13.62 7.26 -1.81
CA ASP A 74 14.49 7.28 -0.64
C ASP A 74 15.73 8.10 -1.03
N TYR A 75 15.81 9.32 -0.52
CA TYR A 75 16.92 10.23 -0.75
C TYR A 75 17.85 10.21 0.47
N PHE A 76 19.08 9.75 0.26
CA PHE A 76 20.17 9.74 1.24
C PHE A 76 21.16 10.88 1.00
#